data_AF-A0AAU2WSS5-F1
#
_entry.id   AF-A0AAU2WSS5-F1
#
_cell.length_a   1.000
_cell.length_b   1.000
_cell.length_c   1.000
_cell.angle_alpha   90.00
_cell.angle_beta   90.00
_cell.angle_gamma   90.00
#
_symmetry.space_group_name_H-M   'P 1'
#
loop_
_entity.id
_entity.type
_entity.pdbx_description
1 polymer ?
#
loop_
_entity_poly.entity_id
_entity_poly.type
_entity_poly.pdbx_seq_one_letter_code
_entity_poly.pdbx_strand_id
1 'polypeptide(L)'
;MTAHHGLKLHRRTIRLDGRPYTVLGLRPGTAERFAVNEFHSTWHVVTHRAGALLLGSLLWGMAHQRAQNTVLVVDRPFLDTNPFDAEPSLPIVIAPAQSAPFGDRAARELRHRLPLSTPSEGAVRLRTPGYAEALADTEAWFRARPPRQFHGWDERHRRPVIGVRAGLLVLPGTTEWLREWAVEIGSLDPAQPGMSSGQGMVYDHIHTDFSLEVQVFDNYHDRVTAARLAREQATADPSAPTDPDTLHPLIWDRTTEHHTRMRRNRTARYASSPPRPPS
;
A
#
# COMPACT_ATOMS: atom_id res chain seq x y z
N MET A 1 3.72 -16.22 -8.46
CA MET A 1 2.84 -16.13 -7.27
C MET A 1 1.45 -15.71 -7.74
N THR A 2 0.39 -16.31 -7.20
CA THR A 2 -1.00 -16.12 -7.67
C THR A 2 -1.77 -15.14 -6.78
N ALA A 3 -2.82 -14.52 -7.33
CA ALA A 3 -3.77 -13.70 -6.58
C ALA A 3 -4.26 -14.38 -5.27
N HIS A 4 -4.51 -13.58 -4.23
CA HIS A 4 -4.99 -14.10 -2.94
C HIS A 4 -6.51 -14.37 -3.01
N HIS A 5 -6.89 -15.58 -3.39
CA HIS A 5 -8.27 -16.06 -3.28
C HIS A 5 -8.52 -16.72 -1.92
N GLY A 6 -9.64 -16.38 -1.26
CA GLY A 6 -10.05 -17.04 -0.02
C GLY A 6 -9.28 -16.58 1.22
N LEU A 7 -8.51 -15.49 1.12
CA LEU A 7 -7.84 -14.83 2.25
C LEU A 7 -8.85 -14.56 3.37
N LYS A 8 -8.54 -14.97 4.60
CA LYS A 8 -9.38 -14.68 5.76
C LYS A 8 -9.05 -13.29 6.29
N LEU A 9 -10.06 -12.44 6.44
CA LEU A 9 -9.97 -11.12 7.05
C LEU A 9 -10.70 -11.12 8.39
N HIS A 10 -10.14 -10.46 9.40
CA HIS A 10 -10.86 -10.22 10.65
C HIS A 10 -11.98 -9.21 10.43
N ARG A 11 -13.13 -9.47 11.05
CA ARG A 11 -14.32 -8.64 10.98
C ARG A 11 -14.62 -8.05 12.35
N ARG A 12 -14.90 -6.75 12.37
CA ARG A 12 -15.37 -6.03 13.57
C ARG A 12 -16.53 -5.12 13.20
N THR A 13 -17.42 -4.88 14.16
CA THR A 13 -18.46 -3.87 14.04
C THR A 13 -18.04 -2.66 14.87
N ILE A 14 -17.86 -1.51 14.21
CA ILE A 14 -17.45 -0.26 14.86
C ILE A 14 -18.46 0.81 14.51
N ARG A 15 -18.91 1.59 15.50
CA ARG A 15 -19.77 2.75 15.24
C ARG A 15 -18.91 3.92 14.78
N LEU A 16 -19.10 4.35 13.53
CA LEU A 16 -18.39 5.46 12.88
C LEU A 16 -19.42 6.42 12.26
N ASP A 17 -19.22 7.72 12.46
CA ASP A 17 -20.16 8.78 12.06
C ASP A 17 -21.62 8.46 12.49
N GLY A 18 -21.76 7.99 13.73
CA GLY A 18 -23.03 7.59 14.31
C GLY A 18 -23.66 6.30 13.74
N ARG A 19 -23.04 5.64 12.74
CA ARG A 19 -23.58 4.46 12.05
C ARG A 19 -22.74 3.21 12.33
N PRO A 20 -23.33 2.00 12.31
CA PRO A 20 -22.54 0.77 12.38
C PRO A 20 -21.77 0.56 11.06
N TYR A 21 -20.47 0.37 11.18
CA TYR A 21 -19.57 -0.03 10.11
C TYR A 21 -19.05 -1.44 10.33
N THR A 22 -19.00 -2.23 9.26
CA THR A 22 -18.20 -3.44 9.22
C THR A 22 -16.78 -3.06 8.84
N VAL A 23 -15.84 -3.22 9.78
CA VAL A 23 -14.41 -2.95 9.56
C VAL A 23 -13.70 -4.27 9.36
N LEU A 24 -13.20 -4.48 8.14
CA LEU A 24 -12.37 -5.61 7.77
C LEU A 24 -10.90 -5.27 7.98
N GLY A 25 -10.11 -6.20 8.53
CA GLY A 25 -8.68 -6.02 8.71
C GLY A 25 -7.91 -7.30 8.41
N LEU A 26 -6.63 -7.14 8.08
CA LEU A 26 -5.71 -8.26 7.94
C LEU A 26 -5.58 -9.05 9.25
N ARG A 27 -5.32 -10.35 9.13
CA ARG A 27 -5.17 -11.23 10.31
C ARG A 27 -3.73 -11.22 10.81
N PRO A 28 -3.51 -11.38 12.13
CA PRO A 28 -2.22 -11.79 12.64
C PRO A 28 -1.70 -13.01 11.87
N GLY A 29 -0.43 -12.96 11.46
CA GLY A 29 0.18 -13.97 10.58
C GLY A 29 0.17 -13.62 9.09
N THR A 30 -0.51 -12.55 8.66
CA THR A 30 -0.27 -11.96 7.33
C THR A 30 1.17 -11.45 7.29
N ALA A 31 1.96 -11.88 6.32
CA ALA A 31 3.39 -11.62 6.26
C ALA A 31 3.71 -10.32 5.51
N GLU A 32 2.84 -9.94 4.59
CA GLU A 32 3.00 -8.80 3.72
C GLU A 32 2.97 -7.49 4.53
N ARG A 33 3.82 -6.54 4.14
CA ARG A 33 3.96 -5.23 4.78
C ARG A 33 3.89 -4.12 3.76
N PHE A 34 3.45 -2.96 4.22
CA PHE A 34 3.31 -1.75 3.43
C PHE A 34 3.97 -0.59 4.16
N ALA A 35 4.41 0.40 3.41
CA ALA A 35 4.72 1.72 3.95
C ALA A 35 3.95 2.78 3.18
N VAL A 36 3.77 3.94 3.80
CA VAL A 36 3.11 5.10 3.20
C VAL A 36 4.00 6.31 3.40
N ASN A 37 4.24 7.07 2.34
CA ASN A 37 4.94 8.35 2.40
C ASN A 37 4.30 9.38 1.45
N GLU A 38 4.71 10.63 1.62
CA GLU A 38 4.40 11.72 0.70
C GLU A 38 5.70 12.24 0.11
N PHE A 39 5.78 12.37 -1.20
CA PHE A 39 6.92 12.96 -1.89
C PHE A 39 6.44 13.70 -3.14
N HIS A 40 6.95 14.90 -3.39
CA HIS A 40 6.49 15.78 -4.49
C HIS A 40 4.96 15.91 -4.57
N SER A 41 4.31 16.14 -3.42
CA SER A 41 2.84 16.25 -3.30
C SER A 41 2.08 15.02 -3.81
N THR A 42 2.74 13.86 -3.82
CA THR A 42 2.20 12.57 -4.22
C THR A 42 2.29 11.61 -3.05
N TRP A 43 1.15 11.02 -2.68
CA TRP A 43 1.14 9.94 -1.71
C TRP A 43 1.62 8.67 -2.41
N HIS A 44 2.41 7.85 -1.70
CA HIS A 44 2.82 6.56 -2.21
C HIS A 44 2.43 5.46 -1.23
N VAL A 45 2.03 4.31 -1.77
CA VAL A 45 2.06 3.04 -1.05
C VAL A 45 3.27 2.27 -1.54
N VAL A 46 4.17 1.94 -0.63
CA VAL A 46 5.42 1.26 -0.94
C VAL A 46 5.38 -0.16 -0.39
N THR A 47 5.74 -1.15 -1.22
CA THR A 47 5.75 -2.55 -0.81
C THR A 47 6.70 -3.40 -1.67
N HIS A 48 6.62 -4.71 -1.50
CA HIS A 48 7.26 -5.74 -2.33
C HIS A 48 6.21 -6.46 -3.17
N ARG A 49 6.64 -7.34 -4.08
CA ARG A 49 5.76 -8.02 -5.05
C ARG A 49 4.54 -8.71 -4.40
N ALA A 50 4.75 -9.48 -3.33
CA ALA A 50 3.63 -10.18 -2.68
C ALA A 50 2.66 -9.20 -2.02
N GLY A 51 3.16 -8.11 -1.44
CA GLY A 51 2.33 -7.03 -0.91
C GLY A 51 1.50 -6.34 -2.00
N ALA A 52 2.05 -6.11 -3.19
CA ALA A 52 1.30 -5.56 -4.32
C ALA A 52 0.15 -6.50 -4.74
N LEU A 53 0.42 -7.80 -4.86
CA LEU A 53 -0.61 -8.82 -5.14
C LEU A 53 -1.69 -8.87 -4.06
N LEU A 54 -1.31 -8.74 -2.79
CA LEU A 54 -2.24 -8.65 -1.67
C LEU A 54 -3.11 -7.39 -1.80
N LEU A 55 -2.51 -6.21 -1.95
CA LEU A 55 -3.24 -4.95 -2.08
C LEU A 55 -4.23 -4.98 -3.24
N GLY A 56 -3.80 -5.46 -4.41
CA GLY A 56 -4.69 -5.64 -5.56
C GLY A 56 -5.83 -6.63 -5.27
N SER A 57 -5.55 -7.73 -4.55
CA SER A 57 -6.59 -8.67 -4.12
C SER A 57 -7.62 -8.02 -3.18
N LEU A 58 -7.16 -7.19 -2.23
CA LEU A 58 -8.02 -6.45 -1.30
C LEU A 58 -8.91 -5.46 -2.05
N LEU A 59 -8.34 -4.67 -2.96
CA LEU A 59 -9.07 -3.72 -3.81
C LEU A 59 -10.12 -4.45 -4.66
N TRP A 60 -9.74 -5.54 -5.34
CA TRP A 60 -10.66 -6.33 -6.15
C TRP A 60 -11.82 -6.91 -5.31
N GLY A 61 -11.51 -7.52 -4.17
CA GLY A 61 -12.55 -8.08 -3.30
C GLY A 61 -13.48 -7.00 -2.73
N MET A 62 -12.95 -5.83 -2.41
CA MET A 62 -13.75 -4.67 -1.97
C MET A 62 -14.60 -4.09 -3.11
N ALA A 63 -14.14 -4.15 -4.36
CA ALA A 63 -14.94 -3.77 -5.52
C ALA A 63 -16.23 -4.62 -5.67
N HIS A 64 -16.16 -5.87 -5.21
CA HIS A 64 -17.27 -6.83 -5.23
C HIS A 64 -18.09 -6.87 -3.94
N GLN A 65 -17.67 -6.17 -2.89
CA GLN A 65 -18.42 -6.06 -1.65
C GLN A 65 -19.69 -5.23 -1.87
N ARG A 66 -20.83 -5.75 -1.41
CA ARG A 66 -22.15 -5.09 -1.51
C ARG A 66 -22.75 -4.69 -0.16
N ALA A 67 -22.20 -5.22 0.95
CA ALA A 67 -22.64 -4.87 2.28
C ALA A 67 -22.42 -3.36 2.54
N GLN A 68 -23.46 -2.71 3.05
CA GLN A 68 -23.42 -1.29 3.40
C GLN A 68 -22.42 -1.04 4.54
N ASN A 69 -21.82 0.16 4.55
CA ASN A 69 -20.87 0.63 5.55
C ASN A 69 -19.72 -0.35 5.82
N THR A 70 -19.22 -1.03 4.77
CA THR A 70 -18.09 -1.95 4.89
C THR A 70 -16.82 -1.30 4.37
N VAL A 71 -15.80 -1.19 5.21
CA VAL A 71 -14.47 -0.68 4.86
C VAL A 71 -13.41 -1.71 5.20
N LEU A 72 -12.26 -1.62 4.53
CA LEU A 72 -11.09 -2.44 4.83
C LEU A 72 -9.95 -1.56 5.31
N VAL A 73 -9.25 -2.00 6.35
CA VAL A 73 -8.16 -1.26 6.99
C VAL A 73 -6.89 -2.11 7.00
N VAL A 74 -5.82 -1.54 6.46
CA VAL A 74 -4.44 -2.00 6.70
C VAL A 74 -3.90 -1.17 7.86
N ASP A 75 -3.92 -1.78 9.04
CA ASP A 75 -3.59 -1.14 10.31
C ASP A 75 -2.09 -1.29 10.64
N ARG A 76 -1.63 -0.52 11.63
CA ARG A 76 -0.23 -0.40 12.08
C ARG A 76 0.56 -1.71 12.17
N PRO A 77 0.02 -2.85 12.65
CA PRO A 77 0.80 -4.10 12.68
C PRO A 77 1.26 -4.63 11.32
N PHE A 78 0.66 -4.13 10.23
CA PHE A 78 0.97 -4.48 8.85
C PHE A 78 1.70 -3.35 8.11
N LEU A 79 2.11 -2.31 8.83
CA LEU A 79 2.82 -1.17 8.30
C LEU A 79 4.24 -1.12 8.84
N ASP A 80 5.20 -0.97 7.94
CA ASP A 80 6.57 -0.60 8.30
C ASP A 80 6.70 0.93 8.34
N THR A 81 7.82 1.42 8.86
CA THR A 81 8.24 2.80 8.64
C THR A 81 8.55 3.04 7.16
N ASN A 82 8.41 4.29 6.71
CA ASN A 82 8.76 4.69 5.35
C ASN A 82 10.18 4.23 4.96
N PRO A 83 10.38 3.53 3.82
CA PRO A 83 11.70 3.04 3.40
C PRO A 83 12.70 4.11 2.96
N PHE A 84 12.39 5.40 3.09
CA PHE A 84 13.27 6.51 2.74
C PHE A 84 13.83 7.23 4.00
N ASP A 85 12.95 7.71 4.89
CA ASP A 85 13.31 8.53 6.07
C ASP A 85 12.92 7.89 7.42
N ALA A 86 12.33 6.69 7.37
CA ALA A 86 11.77 5.96 8.50
C ALA A 86 10.70 6.70 9.32
N GLU A 87 9.99 7.66 8.73
CA GLU A 87 8.76 8.20 9.32
C GLU A 87 7.68 7.11 9.49
N PRO A 88 6.80 7.20 10.51
CA PRO A 88 5.69 6.27 10.68
C PRO A 88 4.70 6.35 9.52
N SER A 89 4.39 5.21 8.92
CA SER A 89 3.38 5.13 7.85
C SER A 89 1.96 5.37 8.35
N LEU A 90 1.15 6.00 7.50
CA LEU A 90 -0.28 6.19 7.74
C LEU A 90 -1.05 4.88 7.52
N PRO A 91 -2.06 4.54 8.36
CA PRO A 91 -2.98 3.45 8.08
C PRO A 91 -3.75 3.68 6.79
N ILE A 92 -3.95 2.59 6.04
CA ILE A 92 -4.59 2.62 4.72
C ILE A 92 -6.04 2.15 4.87
N VAL A 93 -6.99 2.89 4.30
CA VAL A 93 -8.41 2.54 4.29
C VAL A 93 -8.91 2.41 2.86
N ILE A 94 -9.44 1.24 2.50
CA ILE A 94 -10.16 1.04 1.24
C ILE A 94 -11.66 1.17 1.51
N ALA A 95 -12.31 2.13 0.84
CA ALA A 95 -13.71 2.44 1.01
C ALA A 95 -14.47 2.37 -0.33
N PRO A 96 -15.29 1.34 -0.58
CA PRO A 96 -16.18 1.31 -1.75
C PRO A 96 -17.18 2.47 -1.67
N ALA A 97 -16.96 3.50 -2.48
CA ALA A 97 -17.63 4.80 -2.33
C ALA A 97 -19.16 4.71 -2.48
N GLN A 98 -19.65 3.73 -3.23
CA GLN A 98 -21.08 3.53 -3.49
C GLN A 98 -21.83 2.88 -2.32
N SER A 99 -21.14 2.13 -1.45
CA SER A 99 -21.78 1.39 -0.35
C SER A 99 -21.21 1.72 1.04
N ALA A 100 -20.14 2.50 1.14
CA ALA A 100 -19.53 2.90 2.40
C ALA A 100 -19.11 4.38 2.38
N PRO A 101 -20.03 5.33 2.68
CA PRO A 101 -19.73 6.76 2.72
C PRO A 101 -18.73 7.13 3.83
N PHE A 102 -17.43 7.17 3.52
CA PHE A 102 -16.38 7.35 4.52
C PHE A 102 -15.87 8.80 4.60
N GLY A 103 -16.55 9.65 5.37
CA GLY A 103 -16.20 11.06 5.58
C GLY A 103 -15.21 11.32 6.73
N ASP A 104 -14.85 12.59 6.95
CA ASP A 104 -13.85 13.01 7.95
C ASP A 104 -14.19 12.62 9.38
N ARG A 105 -15.49 12.63 9.73
CA ARG A 105 -15.94 12.18 11.05
C ARG A 105 -15.72 10.69 11.24
N ALA A 106 -16.10 9.87 10.25
CA ALA A 106 -15.86 8.43 10.27
C ALA A 106 -14.35 8.12 10.31
N ALA A 107 -13.54 8.86 9.55
CA ALA A 107 -12.08 8.73 9.54
C ALA A 107 -11.47 9.05 10.91
N ARG A 108 -11.87 10.16 11.54
CA ARG A 108 -11.40 10.56 12.87
C ARG A 108 -11.79 9.54 13.94
N GLU A 109 -13.05 9.12 13.94
CA GLU A 109 -13.55 8.11 14.87
C GLU A 109 -12.82 6.76 14.68
N LEU A 110 -12.56 6.34 13.44
CA LEU A 110 -11.77 5.15 13.16
C LEU A 110 -10.33 5.31 13.65
N ARG A 111 -9.69 6.45 13.37
CA ARG A 111 -8.30 6.75 13.77
C ARG A 111 -8.09 6.64 15.28
N HIS A 112 -9.08 7.02 16.08
CA HIS A 112 -9.04 6.88 17.55
C HIS A 112 -9.18 5.44 18.03
N ARG A 113 -9.68 4.53 17.18
CA ARG A 113 -9.76 3.09 17.47
C ARG A 113 -8.55 2.30 17.01
N LEU A 114 -7.60 2.93 16.32
CA LEU A 114 -6.39 2.27 15.83
C LEU A 114 -5.26 2.29 16.89
N PRO A 115 -4.49 1.19 17.04
CA PRO A 115 -4.65 -0.08 16.32
C PRO A 115 -5.89 -0.85 16.78
N LEU A 116 -6.49 -1.63 15.90
CA LEU A 116 -7.68 -2.47 16.12
C LEU A 116 -7.37 -3.60 17.11
N SER A 117 -7.28 -3.25 18.39
CA SER A 117 -6.93 -4.13 19.50
C SER A 117 -8.11 -4.92 20.04
N THR A 118 -9.35 -4.52 19.72
CA THR A 118 -10.53 -5.29 20.11
C THR A 118 -10.51 -6.67 19.43
N PRO A 119 -10.94 -7.74 20.13
CA PRO A 119 -11.10 -9.06 19.53
C PRO A 119 -11.97 -9.00 18.27
N SER A 120 -11.63 -9.83 17.29
CA SER A 120 -12.43 -9.96 16.08
C SER A 120 -13.75 -10.67 16.37
N GLU A 121 -14.84 -10.24 15.75
CA GLU A 121 -16.17 -10.85 15.82
C GLU A 121 -16.32 -12.03 14.84
N GLY A 122 -15.22 -12.71 14.53
CA GLY A 122 -15.11 -13.71 13.48
C GLY A 122 -14.37 -13.22 12.23
N ALA A 123 -14.39 -14.03 11.17
CA ALA A 123 -13.63 -13.78 9.95
C ALA A 123 -14.52 -13.88 8.70
N VAL A 124 -14.19 -13.08 7.68
CA VAL A 124 -14.77 -13.19 6.33
C VAL A 124 -13.72 -13.74 5.38
N ARG A 125 -14.15 -14.46 4.34
CA ARG A 125 -13.26 -14.88 3.26
C ARG A 125 -13.36 -13.89 2.12
N LEU A 126 -12.25 -13.27 1.76
CA LEU A 126 -12.13 -12.41 0.60
C LEU A 126 -12.35 -13.24 -0.66
N ARG A 127 -13.33 -12.84 -1.46
CA ARG A 127 -13.60 -13.45 -2.77
C ARG A 127 -13.07 -12.53 -3.85
N THR A 128 -12.24 -13.09 -4.72
CA THR A 128 -11.63 -12.37 -5.85
C THR A 128 -11.98 -13.00 -7.20
N PRO A 129 -13.28 -13.09 -7.54
CA PRO A 129 -13.71 -13.78 -8.77
C PRO A 129 -13.19 -13.04 -10.01
N GLY A 130 -12.59 -13.76 -10.95
CA GLY A 130 -12.10 -13.18 -12.20
C GLY A 130 -10.78 -12.40 -12.08
N TYR A 131 -10.20 -12.31 -10.88
CA TYR A 131 -8.99 -11.50 -10.67
C TYR A 131 -7.72 -12.20 -11.17
N ALA A 132 -7.60 -13.50 -10.97
CA ALA A 132 -6.46 -14.26 -11.47
C ALA A 132 -6.42 -14.24 -13.00
N GLU A 133 -7.59 -14.35 -13.63
CA GLU A 133 -7.78 -14.25 -15.07
C GLU A 133 -7.44 -12.84 -15.58
N ALA A 134 -7.83 -11.79 -14.84
CA ALA A 134 -7.47 -10.42 -15.16
C ALA A 134 -5.95 -10.16 -15.11
N LEU A 135 -5.25 -10.78 -14.16
CA LEU A 135 -3.79 -10.67 -14.05
C LEU A 135 -3.04 -11.53 -15.08
N ALA A 136 -3.66 -12.60 -15.59
CA ALA A 136 -3.03 -13.48 -16.57
C ALA A 136 -2.90 -12.81 -17.95
N ASP A 137 -3.82 -11.91 -18.31
CA ASP A 137 -3.79 -11.12 -19.54
C ASP A 137 -4.31 -9.70 -19.26
N THR A 138 -3.46 -8.90 -18.62
CA THR A 138 -3.78 -7.52 -18.23
C THR A 138 -4.10 -6.65 -19.44
N GLU A 139 -3.36 -6.83 -20.54
CA GLU A 139 -3.55 -6.06 -21.76
C GLU A 139 -4.92 -6.34 -22.39
N ALA A 140 -5.31 -7.61 -22.55
CA ALA A 140 -6.65 -7.94 -23.04
C ALA A 140 -7.74 -7.47 -22.07
N TRP A 141 -7.50 -7.55 -20.76
CA TRP A 141 -8.42 -7.06 -19.75
C TRP A 141 -8.70 -5.57 -19.90
N PHE A 142 -7.67 -4.74 -20.12
CA PHE A 142 -7.84 -3.31 -20.37
C PHE A 142 -8.43 -3.01 -21.75
N ARG A 143 -8.00 -3.70 -22.81
CA ARG A 143 -8.55 -3.52 -24.18
C ARG A 143 -10.05 -3.83 -24.28
N ALA A 144 -10.54 -4.77 -23.48
CA ALA A 144 -11.96 -5.14 -23.46
C ALA A 144 -12.86 -4.10 -22.75
N ARG A 145 -12.28 -3.05 -22.18
CA ARG A 145 -13.01 -2.00 -21.47
C ARG A 145 -12.96 -0.69 -22.26
N PRO A 146 -14.01 0.13 -22.21
CA PRO A 146 -13.97 1.45 -22.84
C PRO A 146 -12.79 2.24 -22.26
N PRO A 147 -12.03 2.99 -23.08
CA PRO A 147 -10.99 3.88 -22.58
C PRO A 147 -11.61 4.82 -21.57
N ARG A 148 -10.88 5.11 -20.48
CA ARG A 148 -11.32 6.01 -19.42
C ARG A 148 -11.84 7.30 -20.05
N GLN A 149 -13.15 7.52 -19.99
CA GLN A 149 -13.70 8.82 -20.35
C GLN A 149 -13.42 9.78 -19.20
N PHE A 150 -12.21 10.34 -19.22
CA PHE A 150 -11.86 11.49 -18.42
C PHE A 150 -12.57 12.71 -19.00
N HIS A 151 -13.83 12.90 -18.61
CA HIS A 151 -14.46 14.20 -18.69
C HIS A 151 -13.81 15.05 -17.60
N GLY A 152 -12.64 15.61 -17.91
CA GLY A 152 -11.96 16.57 -17.05
C GLY A 152 -12.85 17.79 -16.91
N TRP A 153 -13.61 17.87 -15.82
CA TRP A 153 -14.28 19.07 -15.33
C TRP A 153 -14.58 18.86 -13.84
N ASP A 154 -13.82 19.56 -12.99
CA ASP A 154 -14.15 19.85 -11.60
C ASP A 154 -14.88 21.19 -11.55
N GLU A 155 -15.77 21.35 -10.56
CA GLU A 155 -16.05 22.69 -10.05
C GLU A 155 -16.50 22.76 -8.58
N ARG A 156 -16.75 21.63 -7.87
CA ARG A 156 -17.03 21.54 -6.41
C ARG A 156 -17.39 20.09 -6.00
N HIS A 157 -16.40 19.23 -5.72
CA HIS A 157 -16.48 18.07 -4.80
C HIS A 157 -17.52 16.92 -5.03
N ARG A 158 -17.77 16.44 -6.26
CA ARG A 158 -18.64 15.24 -6.48
C ARG A 158 -17.89 13.95 -6.86
N ARG A 159 -16.60 13.80 -6.55
CA ARG A 159 -15.82 12.55 -6.74
C ARG A 159 -15.20 12.05 -5.43
N PRO A 160 -15.05 10.73 -5.23
CA PRO A 160 -14.28 10.19 -4.12
C PRO A 160 -12.78 10.48 -4.35
N VAL A 161 -12.20 11.38 -3.56
CA VAL A 161 -10.79 11.79 -3.67
C VAL A 161 -9.90 10.93 -2.78
N ILE A 162 -8.87 10.31 -3.38
CA ILE A 162 -7.78 9.66 -2.65
C ILE A 162 -7.02 10.72 -1.87
N GLY A 163 -6.73 10.46 -0.61
CA GLY A 163 -5.93 11.37 0.19
C GLY A 163 -6.02 11.10 1.67
N VAL A 164 -5.39 11.96 2.44
CA VAL A 164 -5.33 11.82 3.90
C VAL A 164 -6.57 12.44 4.55
N ARG A 165 -7.28 11.63 5.35
CA ARG A 165 -8.39 12.07 6.19
C ARG A 165 -8.11 11.70 7.63
N ALA A 166 -7.98 12.70 8.50
CA ALA A 166 -7.68 12.51 9.92
C ALA A 166 -6.48 11.56 10.18
N GLY A 167 -5.42 11.67 9.37
CA GLY A 167 -4.22 10.83 9.50
C GLY A 167 -4.40 9.38 9.03
N LEU A 168 -5.35 9.13 8.13
CA LEU A 168 -5.55 7.87 7.41
C LEU A 168 -5.42 8.13 5.92
N LEU A 169 -4.63 7.32 5.20
CA LEU A 169 -4.64 7.34 3.74
C LEU A 169 -5.91 6.61 3.26
N VAL A 170 -6.86 7.34 2.69
CA VAL A 170 -8.14 6.79 2.25
C VAL A 170 -8.13 6.63 0.74
N LEU A 171 -8.48 5.43 0.28
CA LEU A 171 -8.63 5.04 -1.12
C LEU A 171 -10.14 4.80 -1.38
N PRO A 172 -10.91 5.86 -1.61
CA PRO A 172 -12.31 5.71 -1.94
C PRO A 172 -12.45 5.42 -3.45
N GLY A 173 -13.20 4.39 -3.82
CA GLY A 173 -13.33 4.02 -5.24
C GLY A 173 -14.71 3.46 -5.60
N THR A 174 -15.11 3.65 -6.85
CA THR A 174 -16.25 2.91 -7.43
C THR A 174 -15.85 1.45 -7.66
N THR A 175 -16.81 0.56 -7.90
CA THR A 175 -16.51 -0.83 -8.28
C THR A 175 -15.55 -0.92 -9.47
N GLU A 176 -15.70 -0.03 -10.45
CA GLU A 176 -14.84 -0.01 -11.64
C GLU A 176 -13.42 0.43 -11.30
N TRP A 177 -13.26 1.54 -10.58
CA TRP A 177 -11.94 2.04 -10.19
C TRP A 177 -11.19 1.05 -9.31
N LEU A 178 -11.84 0.47 -8.31
CA LEU A 178 -11.20 -0.51 -7.44
C LEU A 178 -10.74 -1.76 -8.21
N ARG A 179 -11.44 -2.14 -9.29
CA ARG A 179 -11.02 -3.25 -10.17
C ARG A 179 -9.83 -2.89 -11.04
N GLU A 180 -9.83 -1.69 -11.61
CA GLU A 180 -8.71 -1.20 -12.41
C GLU A 180 -7.45 -1.08 -11.56
N TRP A 181 -7.53 -0.38 -10.43
CA TRP A 181 -6.41 -0.22 -9.51
C TRP A 181 -5.89 -1.56 -9.01
N ALA A 182 -6.80 -2.52 -8.78
CA ALA A 182 -6.40 -3.87 -8.42
C ALA A 182 -5.54 -4.54 -9.48
N VAL A 183 -5.89 -4.42 -10.77
CA VAL A 183 -5.14 -5.01 -11.88
C VAL A 183 -3.83 -4.26 -12.13
N GLU A 184 -3.85 -2.93 -12.14
CA GLU A 184 -2.67 -2.06 -12.24
C GLU A 184 -1.64 -2.47 -11.18
N ILE A 185 -2.01 -2.37 -9.90
CA ILE A 185 -1.12 -2.69 -8.77
C ILE A 185 -0.74 -4.18 -8.75
N GLY A 186 -1.70 -5.07 -9.00
CA GLY A 186 -1.48 -6.51 -9.01
C GLY A 186 -0.57 -6.98 -10.14
N SER A 187 -0.41 -6.20 -11.20
CA SER A 187 0.48 -6.48 -12.32
C SER A 187 1.94 -6.09 -12.07
N LEU A 188 2.20 -5.18 -11.12
CA LEU A 188 3.52 -4.65 -10.83
C LEU A 188 4.51 -5.73 -10.37
N ASP A 189 5.44 -6.09 -11.26
CA ASP A 189 6.48 -7.08 -10.99
C ASP A 189 7.90 -6.52 -11.18
N PRO A 190 8.67 -6.32 -10.09
CA PRO A 190 10.06 -5.87 -10.19
C PRO A 190 10.97 -6.81 -10.99
N ALA A 191 10.62 -8.09 -11.11
CA ALA A 191 11.38 -9.06 -11.90
C ALA A 191 11.05 -8.99 -13.41
N GLN A 192 9.94 -8.34 -13.78
CA GLN A 192 9.55 -8.08 -15.16
C GLN A 192 9.27 -6.59 -15.35
N PRO A 193 10.33 -5.75 -15.28
CA PRO A 193 10.17 -4.31 -15.37
C PRO A 193 9.59 -3.94 -16.73
N GLY A 194 8.36 -3.42 -16.73
CA GLY A 194 7.74 -2.76 -17.89
C GLY A 194 8.34 -1.38 -18.14
N MET A 195 7.63 -0.54 -18.91
CA MET A 195 8.09 0.82 -19.24
C MET A 195 8.25 1.73 -18.01
N SER A 196 7.48 1.51 -16.94
CA SER A 196 7.54 2.26 -15.67
C SER A 196 8.49 1.59 -14.68
N SER A 197 9.79 1.64 -14.96
CA SER A 197 10.83 1.01 -14.15
C SER A 197 12.08 1.88 -13.98
N GLY A 198 12.74 1.75 -12.83
CA GLY A 198 13.97 2.47 -12.51
C GLY A 198 14.56 2.04 -11.16
N GLN A 199 15.90 1.97 -11.04
CA GLN A 199 16.61 1.69 -9.77
C GLN A 199 16.16 0.43 -8.97
N GLY A 200 15.72 -0.64 -9.65
CA GLY A 200 15.21 -1.86 -9.00
C GLY A 200 13.79 -1.73 -8.44
N MET A 201 13.04 -0.75 -8.94
CA MET A 201 11.64 -0.48 -8.65
C MET A 201 10.83 -0.61 -9.93
N VAL A 202 9.62 -1.12 -9.79
CA VAL A 202 8.53 -0.84 -10.73
C VAL A 202 7.47 -0.05 -9.98
N TYR A 203 6.84 0.89 -10.68
CA TYR A 203 5.81 1.73 -10.10
C TYR A 203 4.66 1.86 -11.08
N ASP A 204 3.46 2.00 -10.53
CA ASP A 204 2.32 2.46 -11.30
C ASP A 204 1.71 3.67 -10.60
N HIS A 205 1.30 4.63 -11.40
CA HIS A 205 0.42 5.66 -10.88
C HIS A 205 -0.98 5.07 -10.90
N ILE A 206 -1.66 5.16 -9.75
CA ILE A 206 -3.11 4.95 -9.76
C ILE A 206 -3.67 6.16 -10.51
N HIS A 207 -3.83 6.00 -11.83
CA HIS A 207 -4.14 7.07 -12.77
C HIS A 207 -5.58 7.57 -12.57
N THR A 208 -5.74 8.36 -11.53
CA THR A 208 -6.82 9.32 -11.35
C THR A 208 -6.24 10.73 -11.56
N ASP A 209 -7.07 11.77 -11.59
CA ASP A 209 -6.62 13.19 -11.51
C ASP A 209 -5.89 13.52 -10.17
N PHE A 210 -5.52 12.51 -9.37
CA PHE A 210 -4.98 12.64 -8.01
C PHE A 210 -3.74 11.77 -7.80
N SER A 211 -2.89 12.24 -6.90
CA SER A 211 -1.53 11.77 -6.68
C SER A 211 -1.46 10.58 -5.72
N LEU A 212 -1.77 9.36 -6.19
CA LEU A 212 -1.36 8.12 -5.53
C LEU A 212 -0.53 7.25 -6.46
N GLU A 213 0.68 6.92 -6.04
CA GLU A 213 1.57 5.99 -6.74
C GLU A 213 1.80 4.74 -5.88
N VAL A 214 1.84 3.57 -6.50
CA VAL A 214 2.25 2.34 -5.81
C VAL A 214 3.61 1.92 -6.30
N GLN A 215 4.56 1.86 -5.38
CA GLN A 215 5.95 1.50 -5.65
C GLN A 215 6.24 0.10 -5.14
N VAL A 216 6.79 -0.74 -6.01
CA VAL A 216 7.14 -2.12 -5.69
C VAL A 216 8.63 -2.31 -5.86
N PHE A 217 9.29 -2.69 -4.76
CA PHE A 217 10.73 -2.95 -4.72
C PHE A 217 11.00 -4.44 -4.50
N ASP A 218 12.00 -4.98 -5.21
CA ASP A 218 12.52 -6.33 -4.98
C ASP A 218 13.23 -6.47 -3.61
N ASN A 219 13.74 -5.36 -3.09
CA ASN A 219 14.54 -5.24 -1.88
C ASN A 219 13.88 -4.35 -0.81
N TYR A 220 12.54 -4.27 -0.84
CA TYR A 220 11.72 -3.46 0.06
C TYR A 220 12.17 -3.53 1.54
N HIS A 221 12.33 -4.73 2.10
CA HIS A 221 12.70 -4.89 3.51
C HIS A 221 14.12 -4.39 3.81
N ASP A 222 15.07 -4.57 2.89
CA ASP A 222 16.42 -4.04 3.07
C ASP A 222 16.39 -2.50 3.11
N ARG A 223 15.52 -1.86 2.30
CA ARG A 223 15.32 -0.40 2.33
C ARG A 223 14.71 0.07 3.64
N VAL A 224 13.68 -0.62 4.15
CA VAL A 224 13.10 -0.33 5.47
C VAL A 224 14.15 -0.43 6.57
N THR A 225 14.98 -1.49 6.56
CA THR A 225 16.07 -1.64 7.53
C THR A 225 17.09 -0.51 7.41
N ALA A 226 17.52 -0.18 6.19
CA ALA A 226 18.46 0.92 5.93
C ALA A 226 17.92 2.26 6.45
N ALA A 227 16.64 2.56 6.21
CA ALA A 227 16.01 3.80 6.66
C ALA A 227 15.96 3.91 8.18
N ARG A 228 15.61 2.81 8.87
CA ARG A 228 15.58 2.80 10.34
C ARG A 228 16.96 3.04 10.93
N LEU A 229 17.99 2.40 10.39
CA LEU A 229 19.38 2.62 10.81
C LEU A 229 19.84 4.05 10.53
N ALA A 230 19.51 4.60 9.36
CA ALA A 230 19.85 5.96 8.99
C ALA A 230 19.20 6.97 9.95
N ARG A 231 17.91 6.80 10.26
CA ARG A 231 17.19 7.67 11.20
C ARG A 231 17.75 7.56 12.62
N GLU A 232 17.98 6.35 13.11
CA GLU A 232 18.59 6.13 14.44
C GLU A 232 19.92 6.88 14.55
N GLN A 233 20.81 6.72 13.55
CA GLN A 233 22.10 7.40 13.51
C GLN A 233 21.98 8.92 13.40
N ALA A 234 21.03 9.43 12.61
CA ALA A 234 20.79 10.87 12.50
C ALA A 234 20.26 11.45 13.81
N THR A 235 19.32 10.78 14.47
CA THR A 235 18.75 11.28 15.74
C THR A 235 19.66 11.11 16.95
N ALA A 236 20.64 10.19 16.89
CA ALA A 236 21.63 10.00 17.94
C ALA A 236 22.78 11.03 17.88
N ASP A 237 22.95 11.73 16.75
CA ASP A 237 23.95 12.78 16.57
C ASP A 237 23.47 14.08 17.23
N PRO A 238 24.13 14.57 18.29
CA PRO A 238 23.71 15.78 19.00
C PRO A 238 23.78 17.06 18.14
N SER A 239 24.51 17.00 17.00
CA SER A 239 24.63 18.10 16.05
C SER A 239 23.61 18.04 14.91
N ALA A 240 22.75 17.01 14.88
CA ALA A 240 21.78 16.85 13.82
C ALA A 240 20.75 18.00 13.79
N PRO A 241 20.32 18.42 12.59
CA PRO A 241 19.24 19.39 12.46
C PRO A 241 17.95 18.82 13.05
N THR A 242 17.18 19.69 13.72
CA THR A 242 15.86 19.35 14.29
C THR A 242 14.71 19.71 13.35
N ASP A 243 14.97 20.57 12.38
CA ASP A 243 14.02 20.98 11.35
C ASP A 243 13.75 19.81 10.37
N PRO A 244 12.49 19.36 10.19
CA PRO A 244 12.14 18.25 9.32
C PRO A 244 12.59 18.45 7.87
N ASP A 245 12.46 19.66 7.33
CA ASP A 245 12.78 19.97 5.93
C ASP A 245 14.28 19.78 5.63
N THR A 246 15.12 19.90 6.66
CA THR A 246 16.56 19.66 6.57
C THR A 246 16.93 18.24 7.01
N LEU A 247 16.25 17.69 8.02
CA LEU A 247 16.55 16.37 8.59
C LEU A 247 16.13 15.23 7.65
N HIS A 248 14.97 15.33 7.01
CA HIS A 248 14.46 14.26 6.13
C HIS A 248 15.36 14.00 4.92
N PRO A 249 15.83 15.02 4.16
CA PRO A 249 16.80 14.78 3.08
C PRO A 249 18.10 14.14 3.57
N LEU A 250 18.62 14.56 4.72
CA LEU A 250 19.84 13.99 5.31
C LEU A 250 19.66 12.50 5.67
N ILE A 251 18.51 12.13 6.23
CA ILE A 251 18.20 10.71 6.50
C ILE A 251 18.09 9.96 5.18
N TRP A 252 17.43 10.51 4.16
CA TRP A 252 17.27 9.89 2.86
C TRP A 252 18.64 9.57 2.21
N ASP A 253 19.55 10.54 2.18
CA ASP A 253 20.89 10.33 1.63
C ASP A 253 21.63 9.20 2.34
N ARG A 254 21.61 9.21 3.69
CA ARG A 254 22.19 8.13 4.51
C ARG A 254 21.52 6.78 4.25
N THR A 255 20.20 6.73 4.08
CA THR A 255 19.46 5.51 3.72
C THR A 255 19.98 4.94 2.41
N THR A 256 20.20 5.79 1.41
CA THR A 256 20.72 5.41 0.09
C THR A 256 22.12 4.82 0.19
N GLU A 257 22.99 5.42 1.00
CA GLU A 257 24.33 4.90 1.28
C GLU A 257 24.30 3.53 1.96
N HIS A 258 23.50 3.40 3.03
CA HIS A 258 23.32 2.14 3.76
C HIS A 258 22.83 1.01 2.84
N HIS A 259 21.80 1.29 2.05
CA HIS A 259 21.24 0.34 1.09
C HIS A 259 22.28 -0.09 0.04
N THR A 260 23.01 0.86 -0.53
CA THR A 260 24.08 0.58 -1.50
C THR A 260 25.15 -0.33 -0.90
N ARG A 261 25.55 -0.07 0.35
CA ARG A 261 26.52 -0.90 1.07
C ARG A 261 25.98 -2.31 1.36
N MET A 262 24.73 -2.43 1.80
CA MET A 262 24.08 -3.73 2.04
C MET A 262 24.06 -4.58 0.77
N ARG A 263 23.72 -4.00 -0.39
CA ARG A 263 23.75 -4.70 -1.68
C ARG A 263 25.15 -5.20 -2.03
N ARG A 264 26.16 -4.33 -1.95
CA ARG A 264 27.57 -4.72 -2.21
C ARG A 264 28.02 -5.89 -1.33
N ASN A 265 27.71 -5.84 -0.04
CA ASN A 265 28.06 -6.90 0.92
C ASN A 265 27.36 -8.23 0.64
N ARG A 266 26.13 -8.21 0.10
CA ARG A 266 25.40 -9.44 -0.27
C ARG A 266 26.00 -10.05 -1.54
N THR A 267 26.32 -9.24 -2.54
CA THR A 267 27.00 -9.70 -3.77
C THR A 267 28.37 -10.32 -3.46
N ALA A 268 29.16 -9.68 -2.60
CA ALA A 268 30.46 -10.21 -2.18
C ALA A 268 30.34 -11.57 -1.48
N ARG A 269 29.35 -11.73 -0.58
CA ARG A 269 29.07 -13.01 0.11
C ARG A 269 28.62 -14.12 -0.84
N TYR A 270 27.84 -13.77 -1.87
CA TYR A 270 27.41 -14.74 -2.88
C TYR A 270 28.59 -15.21 -3.74
N ALA A 271 29.46 -14.27 -4.14
CA ALA A 271 30.68 -14.58 -4.89
C ALA A 271 31.72 -15.39 -4.08
N SER A 272 31.74 -15.24 -2.75
CA SER A 272 32.64 -15.97 -1.86
C SER A 272 32.07 -17.29 -1.33
N SER A 273 30.85 -17.68 -1.70
CA SER A 273 30.24 -18.94 -1.26
C SER A 273 30.75 -20.10 -2.13
N PRO A 274 31.32 -21.17 -1.55
CA PRO A 274 31.78 -22.32 -2.32
C PRO A 274 30.58 -22.99 -3.04
N PRO A 275 30.78 -23.55 -4.25
CA PRO A 275 29.71 -24.22 -4.98
C PRO A 275 29.15 -25.37 -4.13
N ARG A 276 27.81 -25.47 -4.07
CA ARG A 276 27.15 -26.59 -3.41
C ARG A 276 27.61 -27.89 -4.09
N PRO A 277 28.03 -28.92 -3.34
CA PRO A 277 28.37 -30.20 -3.93
C PRO A 277 27.12 -30.78 -4.63
N PRO A 278 27.30 -31.43 -5.80
CA PRO A 278 26.19 -32.07 -6.49
C PRO A 278 25.59 -33.16 -5.60
N SER A 279 24.26 -33.16 -5.52
CA SER A 279 23.43 -34.19 -4.87
C SER A 279 23.31 -35.43 -5.73
#